data_AF-A0A2V5WZJ8-F1
#
_entry.id   AF-A0A2V5WZJ8-F1
#
_cell.length_a   1.000
_cell.length_b   1.000
_cell.length_c   1.000
_cell.angle_alpha   90.00
_cell.angle_beta   90.00
_cell.angle_gamma   90.00
#
_symmetry.space_group_name_H-M   'P 1'
#
loop_
_entity.id
_entity.type
_entity.pdbx_description
1 polymer ?
#
loop_
_entity_poly.entity_id
_entity_poly.type
_entity_poly.pdbx_seq_one_letter_code
_entity_poly.pdbx_strand_id
1 'polypeptide(L)'
;MILRWLLSPTVRQASNLHRHAQRIVNAQRDQLSPQAVEKVAAAIAAVRSAIASNADGKLLKERMADLERTTAKWIQPYAHASLRENTEVILVAVAVAVAVHTFFLKPFKIPTGSMQPTLYGIISENLLNEAAATFPTGLRRVIDLIWHGTSYIHKVAKAEGMLEAFEPPKTIFPFVSRQRIRIG
;
A
#
# COMPACT_ATOMS: atom_id res chain seq x y z
N MET A 1 36.97 -9.87 5.59
CA MET A 1 35.54 -10.27 5.77
C MET A 1 34.56 -9.38 5.00
N ILE A 2 34.73 -8.05 4.96
CA ILE A 2 33.77 -7.11 4.34
C ILE A 2 33.54 -7.37 2.83
N LEU A 3 34.60 -7.60 2.03
CA LEU A 3 34.44 -7.89 0.60
C LEU A 3 33.64 -9.18 0.32
N ARG A 4 33.93 -10.29 1.02
CA ARG A 4 33.18 -11.55 0.84
C ARG A 4 31.73 -11.43 1.28
N TRP A 5 31.46 -10.63 2.30
CA TRP A 5 30.09 -10.35 2.75
C TRP A 5 29.29 -9.59 1.68
N LEU A 6 29.91 -8.65 0.96
CA LEU A 6 29.28 -7.95 -0.16
C LEU A 6 29.08 -8.85 -1.39
N LEU A 7 30.09 -9.65 -1.72
CA LEU A 7 30.14 -10.44 -2.95
C LEU A 7 29.36 -11.75 -2.86
N SER A 8 29.20 -12.33 -1.67
CA SER A 8 28.60 -13.65 -1.49
C SER A 8 27.25 -13.57 -0.76
N PRO A 9 26.14 -13.99 -1.40
CA PRO A 9 24.83 -13.99 -0.76
C PRO A 9 24.77 -14.97 0.42
N THR A 10 25.47 -16.10 0.34
CA THR A 10 25.49 -17.12 1.41
C THR A 10 26.20 -16.61 2.66
N VAL A 11 27.31 -15.91 2.51
CA VAL A 11 28.04 -15.29 3.64
C VAL A 11 27.17 -14.23 4.31
N ARG A 12 26.42 -13.45 3.53
CA ARG A 12 25.49 -12.44 4.05
C ARG A 12 24.32 -13.08 4.80
N GLN A 13 23.72 -14.13 4.24
CA GLN A 13 22.65 -14.88 4.90
C GLN A 13 23.14 -15.51 6.21
N ALA A 14 24.29 -16.20 6.20
CA ALA A 14 24.91 -16.77 7.41
C ALA A 14 25.22 -15.68 8.45
N SER A 15 25.65 -14.50 7.97
CA SER A 15 25.95 -13.34 8.81
C SER A 15 24.70 -12.76 9.49
N ASN A 16 23.59 -12.67 8.76
CA ASN A 16 22.32 -12.21 9.30
C ASN A 16 21.72 -13.24 10.27
N LEU A 17 21.77 -14.53 9.90
CA LEU A 17 21.21 -15.63 10.69
C LEU A 17 21.86 -15.74 12.06
N HIS A 18 23.20 -15.83 12.15
CA HIS A 18 23.86 -15.98 13.46
C HIS A 18 23.65 -14.74 14.36
N ARG A 19 23.62 -13.54 13.77
CA ARG A 19 23.35 -12.29 14.50
C ARG A 19 21.91 -12.24 15.01
N HIS A 20 20.96 -12.70 14.21
CA HIS A 20 19.56 -12.80 14.59
C HIS A 20 19.36 -13.81 15.72
N ALA A 21 19.91 -15.02 15.58
CA ALA A 21 19.88 -16.05 16.62
C ALA A 21 20.52 -15.55 17.92
N GLN A 22 21.67 -14.87 17.86
CA GLN A 22 22.33 -14.27 19.03
C GLN A 22 21.43 -13.26 19.74
N ARG A 23 20.72 -12.39 19.00
CA ARG A 23 19.79 -11.42 19.58
C ARG A 23 18.63 -12.11 20.29
N ILE A 24 18.07 -13.16 19.70
CA ILE A 24 16.96 -13.91 20.32
C ILE A 24 17.43 -14.61 21.59
N VAL A 25 18.57 -15.31 21.56
CA VAL A 25 19.13 -15.99 22.73
C VAL A 25 19.43 -14.99 23.84
N ASN A 26 19.96 -13.81 23.52
CA ASN A 26 20.21 -12.76 24.51
C ASN A 26 18.90 -12.21 25.10
N ALA A 27 17.83 -12.11 24.31
CA ALA A 27 16.53 -11.61 24.77
C ALA A 27 15.72 -12.64 25.60
N GLN A 28 15.96 -13.94 25.39
CA GLN A 28 15.28 -15.03 26.10
C GLN A 28 16.19 -15.75 27.11
N ARG A 29 17.37 -15.19 27.43
CA ARG A 29 18.42 -15.91 28.17
C ARG A 29 17.95 -16.37 29.56
N ASP A 30 17.11 -15.57 30.18
CA ASP A 30 16.49 -15.72 31.48
C ASP A 30 15.33 -16.73 31.48
N GLN A 31 14.76 -17.04 30.31
CA GLN A 31 13.69 -18.04 30.13
C GLN A 31 14.22 -19.41 29.67
N LEU A 32 15.42 -19.44 29.10
CA LEU A 32 16.03 -20.66 28.54
C LEU A 32 16.80 -21.45 29.59
N SER A 33 16.82 -22.79 29.46
CA SER A 33 17.64 -23.62 30.33
C SER A 33 19.14 -23.41 30.04
N PRO A 34 20.03 -23.61 31.03
CA PRO A 34 21.48 -23.44 30.82
C PRO A 34 22.04 -24.31 29.69
N GLN A 35 21.52 -25.54 29.55
CA GLN A 35 21.88 -26.46 28.48
C GLN A 35 21.43 -25.94 27.10
N ALA A 36 20.24 -25.34 27.00
CA ALA A 36 19.73 -24.76 25.77
C ALA A 36 20.64 -23.61 25.29
N VAL A 37 21.01 -22.71 26.21
CA VAL A 37 21.88 -21.57 25.92
C VAL A 37 23.25 -22.05 25.42
N GLU A 38 23.84 -23.05 26.06
CA GLU A 38 25.13 -23.62 25.66
C GLU A 38 25.07 -24.23 24.25
N LYS A 39 24.04 -25.02 23.95
CA LYS A 39 23.88 -25.67 22.64
C LYS A 39 23.67 -24.66 21.51
N VAL A 40 22.85 -23.63 21.72
CA VAL A 40 22.62 -22.60 20.70
C VAL A 40 23.85 -21.69 20.56
N ALA A 41 24.53 -21.34 21.65
CA ALA A 41 25.77 -20.58 21.60
C ALA A 41 26.88 -21.32 20.84
N ALA A 42 27.00 -22.64 21.04
CA ALA A 42 27.93 -23.48 20.28
C ALA A 42 27.62 -23.49 18.77
N ALA A 43 26.34 -23.60 18.40
CA ALA A 43 25.92 -23.54 16.99
C ALA A 43 26.20 -22.16 16.35
N ILE A 44 25.95 -21.07 17.09
CA ILE A 44 26.29 -19.70 16.66
C ILE A 44 27.80 -19.55 16.45
N ALA A 45 28.60 -20.06 17.40
CA ALA A 45 30.05 -20.04 17.31
C ALA A 45 30.56 -20.84 16.09
N ALA A 46 29.94 -21.98 15.76
CA ALA A 46 30.28 -22.79 14.59
C ALA A 46 30.01 -22.07 13.26
N VAL A 47 28.89 -21.33 13.15
CA VAL A 47 28.63 -20.49 11.97
C VAL A 47 29.65 -19.35 11.89
N ARG A 48 29.91 -18.66 13.02
CA ARG A 48 30.88 -17.56 13.07
C ARG A 48 32.29 -18.02 12.69
N SER A 49 32.72 -19.18 13.17
CA SER A 49 34.03 -19.75 12.84
C SER A 49 34.10 -20.15 11.36
N ALA A 50 33.05 -20.75 10.79
CA ALA A 50 33.00 -21.08 9.37
C ALA A 50 33.08 -19.83 8.46
N ILE A 51 32.46 -18.72 8.87
CA ILE A 51 32.58 -17.45 8.14
C ILE A 51 34.02 -16.91 8.27
N ALA A 52 34.61 -16.95 9.46
CA ALA A 52 35.96 -16.45 9.73
C ALA A 52 37.07 -17.27 9.03
N SER A 53 36.92 -18.59 8.97
CA SER A 53 37.87 -19.51 8.33
C SER A 53 37.71 -19.59 6.81
N ASN A 54 36.87 -18.73 6.22
CA ASN A 54 36.53 -18.76 4.81
C ASN A 54 36.06 -20.13 4.28
N ALA A 55 35.24 -20.84 5.06
CA ALA A 55 34.70 -22.14 4.67
C ALA A 55 33.95 -22.12 3.32
N ASP A 56 33.91 -23.30 2.71
CA ASP A 56 33.14 -23.56 1.49
C ASP A 56 31.64 -23.31 1.68
N GLY A 57 30.97 -22.93 0.58
CA GLY A 57 29.54 -22.63 0.58
C GLY A 57 28.66 -23.81 1.02
N LYS A 58 29.09 -25.07 0.77
CA LYS A 58 28.37 -26.26 1.23
C LYS A 58 28.42 -26.39 2.74
N LEU A 59 29.62 -26.36 3.32
CA LEU A 59 29.82 -26.43 4.76
C LEU A 59 29.10 -25.27 5.47
N LEU A 60 29.11 -24.07 4.90
CA LEU A 60 28.42 -22.92 5.48
C LEU A 60 26.89 -23.14 5.53
N LYS A 61 26.30 -23.71 4.48
CA LYS A 61 24.86 -24.04 4.45
C LYS A 61 24.51 -25.15 5.45
N GLU A 62 25.37 -26.15 5.59
CA GLU A 62 25.20 -27.20 6.62
C GLU A 62 25.19 -26.59 8.02
N ARG A 63 26.15 -25.72 8.33
CA ARG A 63 26.20 -25.02 9.63
C ARG A 63 25.01 -24.10 9.86
N MET A 64 24.49 -23.45 8.81
CA MET A 64 23.26 -22.66 8.90
C MET A 64 22.04 -23.54 9.21
N ALA A 65 21.90 -24.67 8.52
CA ALA A 65 20.81 -25.62 8.76
C ALA A 65 20.87 -26.22 10.17
N ASP A 66 22.07 -26.54 10.66
CA ASP A 66 22.30 -26.99 12.04
C ASP A 66 21.87 -25.90 13.05
N LEU A 67 22.21 -24.63 12.78
CA LEU A 67 21.81 -23.50 13.61
C LEU A 67 20.28 -23.31 13.62
N GLU A 68 19.63 -23.40 12.46
CA GLU A 68 18.16 -23.32 12.37
C GLU A 68 17.49 -24.45 13.14
N ARG A 69 17.96 -25.69 12.99
CA ARG A 69 17.41 -26.85 13.69
C ARG A 69 17.60 -26.76 15.20
N THR A 70 18.76 -26.31 15.66
CA THR A 70 19.02 -26.11 17.10
C THR A 70 18.19 -24.97 17.67
N THR A 71 18.06 -23.87 16.93
CA THR A 71 17.22 -22.72 17.29
C THR A 71 15.76 -23.15 17.40
N ALA A 72 15.21 -23.83 16.38
CA ALA A 72 13.82 -24.30 16.38
C ALA A 72 13.51 -25.27 17.52
N LYS A 73 14.49 -26.06 17.96
CA LYS A 73 14.32 -27.01 19.08
C LYS A 73 14.30 -26.32 20.45
N TRP A 74 15.16 -25.33 20.65
CA TRP A 74 15.45 -24.79 21.98
C TRP A 74 14.85 -23.41 22.25
N ILE A 75 14.64 -22.60 21.22
CA ILE A 75 14.12 -21.23 21.34
C ILE A 75 12.60 -21.26 21.46
N GLN A 76 12.06 -20.45 22.37
CA GLN A 76 10.62 -20.34 22.51
C GLN A 76 10.02 -19.49 21.39
N PRO A 77 8.95 -19.95 20.71
CA PRO A 77 8.27 -19.14 19.72
C PRO A 77 7.61 -17.94 20.40
N TYR A 78 7.78 -16.76 19.80
CA TYR A 78 7.06 -15.58 20.28
C TYR A 78 5.55 -15.75 20.03
N ALA A 79 4.75 -15.39 21.02
CA ALA A 79 3.30 -15.38 20.88
C ALA A 79 2.87 -14.46 19.72
N HIS A 80 1.89 -14.91 18.95
CA HIS A 80 1.27 -14.14 17.87
C HIS A 80 2.25 -13.58 16.82
N ALA A 81 3.23 -14.37 16.39
CA ALA A 81 4.21 -13.96 15.37
C ALA A 81 3.56 -13.36 14.11
N SER A 82 2.46 -13.95 13.63
CA SER A 82 1.71 -13.47 12.47
C SER A 82 1.10 -12.10 12.66
N LEU A 83 0.61 -11.77 13.86
CA LEU A 83 0.04 -10.45 14.13
C LEU A 83 1.13 -9.38 14.07
N ARG A 84 2.30 -9.63 14.68
CA ARG A 84 3.40 -8.66 14.67
C ARG A 84 3.87 -8.35 13.25
N GLU A 85 4.07 -9.37 12.44
CA GLU A 85 4.48 -9.20 11.04
C GLU A 85 3.42 -8.44 10.24
N ASN A 86 2.15 -8.80 10.37
CA ASN A 86 1.06 -8.11 9.67
C ASN A 86 0.90 -6.66 10.14
N THR A 87 1.11 -6.35 11.42
CA THR A 87 1.01 -4.97 11.92
C THR A 87 2.06 -4.05 11.31
N GLU A 88 3.29 -4.55 11.11
CA GLU A 88 4.34 -3.78 10.43
C GLU A 88 3.95 -3.50 8.97
N VAL A 89 3.48 -4.52 8.26
CA VAL A 89 3.05 -4.39 6.86
C VAL A 89 1.87 -3.41 6.73
N ILE A 90 0.87 -3.50 7.61
CA ILE A 90 -0.29 -2.60 7.63
C ILE A 90 0.17 -1.16 7.89
N LEU A 91 1.04 -0.95 8.88
CA LEU A 91 1.54 0.39 9.21
C LEU A 91 2.28 1.02 8.02
N VAL A 92 3.14 0.26 7.36
CA VAL A 92 3.86 0.71 6.16
C VAL A 92 2.88 1.02 5.03
N ALA A 93 1.90 0.15 4.78
CA ALA A 93 0.89 0.37 3.75
C ALA A 93 0.06 1.64 3.99
N VAL A 94 -0.39 1.88 5.23
CA VAL A 94 -1.13 3.08 5.61
C VAL A 94 -0.27 4.34 5.43
N ALA A 95 0.99 4.32 5.85
CA ALA A 95 1.90 5.45 5.69
C ALA A 95 2.10 5.82 4.22
N VAL A 96 2.30 4.82 3.35
CA VAL A 96 2.41 5.02 1.90
C VAL A 96 1.11 5.56 1.30
N ALA A 97 -0.04 4.99 1.68
CA ALA A 97 -1.34 5.45 1.20
C ALA A 97 -1.61 6.92 1.55
N VAL A 98 -1.32 7.32 2.80
CA VAL A 98 -1.42 8.71 3.25
C VAL A 98 -0.48 9.60 2.44
N ALA A 99 0.80 9.22 2.28
CA ALA A 99 1.77 10.03 1.54
C ALA A 99 1.36 10.24 0.07
N VAL A 100 0.89 9.20 -0.60
CA VAL A 100 0.40 9.29 -1.99
C VAL A 100 -0.79 10.24 -2.08
N HIS A 101 -1.75 10.10 -1.16
CA HIS A 101 -2.93 10.95 -1.12
C HIS A 101 -2.60 12.42 -0.77
N THR A 102 -1.62 12.68 0.11
CA THR A 102 -1.29 14.04 0.53
C THR A 102 -0.40 14.79 -0.47
N PHE A 103 0.55 14.10 -1.10
CA PHE A 103 1.59 14.75 -1.90
C PHE A 103 1.41 14.62 -3.41
N PHE A 104 0.82 13.53 -3.90
CA PHE A 104 0.80 13.24 -5.35
C PHE A 104 -0.59 13.36 -5.96
N LEU A 105 -1.61 12.82 -5.30
CA LEU A 105 -2.96 12.71 -5.85
C LEU A 105 -3.93 13.53 -5.01
N LYS A 106 -4.03 14.83 -5.33
CA LYS A 106 -5.07 15.69 -4.77
C LYS A 106 -6.10 16.02 -5.86
N PRO A 107 -7.07 15.13 -6.13
CA PRO A 107 -8.10 15.40 -7.13
C PRO A 107 -8.96 16.57 -6.65
N PHE A 108 -8.89 17.69 -7.38
CA PHE A 108 -9.71 18.86 -7.12
C PHE A 108 -10.56 19.18 -8.35
N LYS A 109 -11.86 19.37 -8.11
CA LYS A 109 -12.77 19.99 -9.08
C LYS A 109 -12.90 21.46 -8.71
N ILE A 110 -12.69 22.33 -9.68
CA ILE A 110 -12.82 23.77 -9.48
C ILE A 110 -14.30 24.13 -9.58
N PRO A 111 -14.92 24.63 -8.50
CA PRO A 111 -16.36 24.86 -8.48
C PRO A 111 -16.80 26.11 -9.24
N THR A 112 -15.90 27.06 -9.49
CA THR A 112 -16.21 28.38 -10.06
C THR A 112 -15.38 28.69 -11.31
N GLY A 113 -15.96 29.44 -12.24
CA GLY A 113 -15.30 29.86 -13.49
C GLY A 113 -14.55 31.19 -13.41
N SER A 114 -14.14 31.66 -12.23
CA SER A 114 -13.52 33.00 -12.09
C SER A 114 -12.17 33.14 -12.80
N MET A 115 -11.53 32.02 -13.15
CA MET A 115 -10.27 31.96 -13.89
C MET A 115 -10.46 31.73 -15.40
N GLN A 116 -11.69 31.90 -15.92
CA GLN A 116 -11.96 31.83 -17.35
C GLN A 116 -11.29 33.01 -18.08
N PRO A 117 -10.74 32.80 -19.30
CA PRO A 117 -10.86 31.60 -20.15
C PRO A 117 -9.78 30.52 -19.90
N THR A 118 -8.82 30.75 -18.99
CA THR A 118 -7.65 29.88 -18.79
C THR A 118 -7.99 28.54 -18.13
N LEU A 119 -8.94 28.53 -17.19
CA LEU A 119 -9.33 27.32 -16.46
C LEU A 119 -10.84 27.30 -16.24
N TYR A 120 -11.51 26.32 -16.83
CA TYR A 120 -12.96 26.17 -16.73
C TYR A 120 -13.32 25.45 -15.43
N GLY A 121 -14.25 26.03 -14.67
CA GLY A 121 -14.92 25.36 -13.57
C GLY A 121 -15.98 24.38 -14.07
N ILE A 122 -16.96 24.07 -13.21
CA ILE A 122 -18.11 23.25 -13.61
C ILE A 122 -18.99 24.04 -14.60
N ILE A 123 -19.03 23.59 -15.85
CA ILE A 123 -19.88 24.13 -16.91
C ILE A 123 -21.05 23.18 -17.22
N SER A 124 -22.16 23.76 -17.67
CA SER A 124 -23.36 23.04 -18.09
C SER A 124 -23.73 23.46 -19.50
N GLU A 125 -23.74 22.50 -20.42
CA GLU A 125 -24.13 22.71 -21.81
C GLU A 125 -25.56 22.24 -22.02
N ASN A 126 -26.34 23.04 -22.75
CA ASN A 126 -27.72 22.70 -23.08
C ASN A 126 -27.78 22.02 -24.45
N LEU A 127 -28.04 20.72 -24.45
CA LEU A 127 -28.06 19.88 -25.65
C LEU A 127 -29.46 19.77 -26.29
N LEU A 128 -30.45 20.55 -25.85
CA LEU A 128 -31.84 20.44 -26.35
C LEU A 128 -32.00 20.66 -27.86
N ASN A 129 -31.16 21.50 -28.46
CA ASN A 129 -31.22 21.84 -29.89
C ASN A 129 -30.27 21.01 -30.76
N GLU A 130 -29.53 20.06 -30.16
CA GLU A 130 -28.61 19.19 -30.89
C GLU A 130 -29.29 17.86 -31.23
N ALA A 131 -29.69 17.70 -32.50
CA ALA A 131 -30.38 16.52 -33.01
C ALA A 131 -29.55 15.21 -32.90
N ALA A 132 -28.26 15.29 -32.57
CA ALA A 132 -27.31 14.17 -32.49
C ALA A 132 -26.73 13.93 -31.08
N ALA A 133 -27.31 14.52 -30.03
CA ALA A 133 -26.82 14.34 -28.66
C ALA A 133 -26.97 12.88 -28.20
N THR A 134 -25.85 12.16 -28.12
CA THR A 134 -25.81 10.76 -27.63
C THR A 134 -25.46 10.75 -26.14
N PHE A 135 -26.35 10.20 -25.31
CA PHE A 135 -26.09 10.02 -23.89
C PHE A 135 -25.45 8.64 -23.66
N PRO A 136 -24.13 8.56 -23.36
CA PRO A 136 -23.49 7.27 -23.17
C PRO A 136 -24.06 6.56 -21.94
N THR A 137 -24.39 5.28 -22.10
CA THR A 137 -24.89 4.40 -21.03
C THR A 137 -23.82 3.40 -20.59
N GLY A 138 -23.96 2.87 -19.37
CA GLY A 138 -23.09 1.81 -18.86
C GLY A 138 -21.64 2.25 -18.63
N LEU A 139 -20.68 1.40 -19.04
CA LEU A 139 -19.25 1.59 -18.79
C LEU A 139 -18.68 2.86 -19.42
N ARG A 140 -19.21 3.28 -20.58
CA ARG A 140 -18.75 4.48 -21.27
C ARG A 140 -18.94 5.74 -20.42
N ARG A 141 -20.06 5.83 -19.69
CA ARG A 141 -20.33 6.92 -18.73
C ARG A 141 -19.35 6.95 -17.56
N VAL A 142 -18.86 5.78 -17.12
CA VAL A 142 -17.85 5.68 -16.05
C VAL A 142 -16.49 6.16 -16.57
N ILE A 143 -16.12 5.79 -17.78
CA ILE A 143 -14.89 6.25 -18.43
C ILE A 143 -14.93 7.77 -18.61
N ASP A 144 -16.04 8.32 -19.12
CA ASP A 144 -16.21 9.76 -19.30
C ASP A 144 -16.15 10.52 -17.95
N LEU A 145 -16.69 9.92 -16.88
CA LEU A 145 -16.60 10.49 -15.53
C LEU A 145 -15.17 10.51 -14.98
N ILE A 146 -14.40 9.44 -15.19
CA ILE A 146 -13.02 9.32 -14.67
C ILE A 146 -12.05 10.18 -15.48
N TRP A 147 -12.17 10.16 -16.81
CA TRP A 147 -11.19 10.78 -17.71
C TRP A 147 -11.53 12.24 -18.05
N HIS A 148 -12.80 12.53 -18.35
CA HIS A 148 -13.25 13.86 -18.75
C HIS A 148 -13.95 14.62 -17.62
N GLY A 149 -14.30 13.94 -16.52
CA GLY A 149 -15.05 14.55 -15.42
C GLY A 149 -16.52 14.84 -15.75
N THR A 150 -17.01 14.37 -16.90
CA THR A 150 -18.33 14.71 -17.43
C THR A 150 -19.43 13.89 -16.78
N SER A 151 -20.47 14.56 -16.29
CA SER A 151 -21.66 13.91 -15.74
C SER A 151 -22.90 14.25 -16.56
N TYR A 152 -23.50 13.24 -17.19
CA TYR A 152 -24.75 13.39 -17.93
C TYR A 152 -25.95 13.36 -16.97
N ILE A 153 -26.94 14.23 -17.17
CA ILE A 153 -28.23 14.18 -16.48
C ILE A 153 -29.32 14.16 -17.55
N HIS A 154 -30.04 13.05 -17.65
CA HIS A 154 -31.20 12.93 -18.53
C HIS A 154 -32.47 12.87 -17.69
N LYS A 155 -33.34 13.87 -17.83
CA LYS A 155 -34.64 13.93 -17.18
C LYS A 155 -35.69 14.28 -18.23
N VAL A 156 -36.69 13.43 -18.36
CA VAL A 156 -37.86 13.66 -19.23
C VAL A 156 -38.97 14.27 -18.36
N ALA A 157 -39.53 15.41 -18.79
CA ALA A 157 -40.65 16.03 -18.10
C ALA A 157 -41.92 15.17 -18.23
N LYS A 158 -42.73 15.10 -17.18
CA LYS A 158 -44.01 14.35 -17.19
C LYS A 158 -45.16 15.13 -17.83
N ALA A 159 -45.04 16.46 -17.88
CA ALA A 159 -46.01 17.38 -18.45
C ALA A 159 -45.27 18.31 -19.41
N GLU A 160 -45.99 18.84 -20.40
CA GLU A 160 -45.48 19.84 -21.32
C GLU A 160 -45.18 21.15 -20.56
N GLY A 161 -44.03 21.75 -20.85
CA GLY A 161 -43.56 22.97 -20.21
C GLY A 161 -42.18 23.36 -20.75
N MET A 162 -41.84 24.64 -20.64
CA MET A 162 -40.51 25.13 -21.02
C MET A 162 -39.55 25.09 -19.83
N LEU A 163 -38.27 24.88 -20.12
CA LEU A 163 -37.22 24.93 -19.10
C LEU A 163 -36.90 26.39 -18.76
N GLU A 164 -37.49 26.90 -17.66
CA GLU A 164 -37.37 28.32 -17.29
C GLU A 164 -36.02 28.67 -16.66
N ALA A 165 -35.50 27.80 -15.77
CA ALA A 165 -34.28 28.10 -15.03
C ALA A 165 -33.48 26.86 -14.60
N PHE A 166 -32.16 27.01 -14.62
CA PHE A 166 -31.18 26.01 -14.22
C PHE A 166 -30.18 26.62 -13.23
N GLU A 167 -30.12 26.08 -12.01
CA GLU A 167 -29.10 26.46 -11.04
C GLU A 167 -27.83 25.61 -11.23
N PRO A 168 -26.61 26.19 -11.05
CA PRO A 168 -25.38 25.42 -11.09
C PRO A 168 -25.38 24.35 -9.99
N PRO A 169 -24.84 23.14 -10.28
CA PRO A 169 -24.85 22.05 -9.33
C PRO A 169 -24.01 22.38 -8.09
N LYS A 170 -24.59 22.20 -6.89
CA LYS A 170 -23.89 22.40 -5.61
C LYS A 170 -23.59 21.05 -4.98
N THR A 171 -22.33 20.82 -4.63
CA THR A 171 -21.90 19.64 -3.87
C THR A 171 -22.34 19.79 -2.41
N ILE A 172 -23.15 18.86 -1.92
CA ILE A 172 -23.66 18.88 -0.53
C ILE A 172 -22.84 17.91 0.35
N PHE A 173 -22.41 16.80 -0.22
CA PHE A 173 -21.61 15.76 0.44
C PHE A 173 -20.53 15.26 -0.54
N PRO A 174 -19.39 14.69 -0.09
CA PRO A 174 -18.45 14.05 -0.99
C PRO A 174 -19.19 13.11 -1.97
N PHE A 175 -18.99 13.33 -3.27
CA PHE A 175 -19.62 12.58 -4.37
C PHE A 175 -21.15 12.77 -4.55
N VAL A 176 -21.81 13.64 -3.78
CA VAL A 176 -23.26 13.93 -3.92
C VAL A 176 -23.48 15.39 -4.29
N SER A 177 -23.98 15.62 -5.50
CA SER A 177 -24.34 16.94 -6.03
C SER A 177 -25.85 17.11 -6.11
N ARG A 178 -26.35 18.28 -5.72
CA ARG A 178 -27.76 18.66 -5.86
C ARG A 178 -27.88 19.75 -6.91
N GLN A 179 -28.94 19.64 -7.71
CA GLN A 179 -29.32 20.63 -8.70
C GLN A 179 -30.83 20.85 -8.67
N ARG A 180 -31.24 22.13 -8.75
CA ARG A 180 -32.64 22.52 -8.90
C ARG A 180 -32.88 22.96 -10.33
N ILE A 181 -34.00 22.48 -10.88
CA ILE A 181 -34.46 22.78 -12.24
C ILE A 181 -35.91 23.24 -12.09
N ARG A 182 -36.25 24.37 -12.73
CA ARG A 182 -37.61 24.90 -12.77
C ARG A 182 -38.19 24.68 -14.16
N ILE A 183 -39.39 24.09 -14.21
CA ILE A 183 -40.16 23.80 -15.42
C ILE A 183 -41.50 24.53 -15.26
N GLY A 184 -41.87 25.36 -16.23
CA GLY A 184 -43.06 26.22 -16.22
C GLY A 184 -43.68 26.35 -17.60
#